data_AF-A0ABD3L9B3-F1
#
_entry.id   AF-A0ABD3L9B3-F1
#
_cell.length_a   1.000
_cell.length_b   1.000
_cell.length_c   1.000
_cell.angle_alpha   90.00
_cell.angle_beta   90.00
_cell.angle_gamma   90.00
#
_symmetry.space_group_name_H-M   'P 1'
#
loop_
_entity.id
_entity.type
_entity.pdbx_description
1 polymer ?
#
loop_
_entity_poly.entity_id
_entity_poly.type
_entity_poly.pdbx_seq_one_letter_code
_entity_poly.pdbx_strand_id
1 'polypeptide(L)'
;MFPHLCEAWQPQDSVPQETLSQRDEFLIEIYANFVYVRMGSDDPDSSSNPHISPTTYKPFRHSRDHLIRDATSWSTISSMLSQVNVPYHVQPLMIRKIHEAARSIANASVNKDLRTLPMVVSIRVVQEVPGETLPVPEVQAELMSVHASGSGAASWSSIQALEKVKVGGGSEEKCVICLDRIMVGSEAVRMPCLHNYHEECIVNWLQRSNLCPLCRFPMPM
;
A
#
# COMPACT_ATOMS: atom_id res chain seq x y z
N MET A 1 -8.13 -0.52 22.76
CA MET A 1 -7.84 -0.05 21.40
C MET A 1 -6.40 -0.45 21.08
N PHE A 2 -6.18 -1.35 20.11
CA PHE A 2 -4.84 -1.79 19.75
C PHE A 2 -4.24 -0.78 18.76
N PRO A 3 -3.15 -0.06 19.07
CA PRO A 3 -2.59 0.93 18.16
C PRO A 3 -1.80 0.27 17.02
N HIS A 4 -1.71 0.96 15.87
CA HIS A 4 -0.75 0.59 14.84
C HIS A 4 0.67 0.65 15.40
N LEU A 5 1.50 -0.35 15.06
CA LEU A 5 2.90 -0.41 15.47
C LEU A 5 3.78 -0.41 14.22
N CYS A 6 4.89 0.32 14.31
CA CYS A 6 5.98 0.24 13.37
C CYS A 6 7.28 0.38 14.16
N GLU A 7 8.16 -0.59 13.97
CA GLU A 7 9.49 -0.66 14.55
C GLU A 7 10.47 -0.90 13.41
N ALA A 8 11.59 -0.17 13.41
CA ALA A 8 12.64 -0.30 12.42
C ALA A 8 13.99 -0.28 13.12
N TRP A 9 14.84 -1.27 12.83
CA TRP A 9 16.13 -1.45 13.53
C TRP A 9 17.16 -2.12 12.62
N GLN A 10 18.44 -2.02 12.99
CA GLN A 10 19.51 -2.78 12.38
C GLN A 10 19.68 -4.12 13.12
N PRO A 11 19.67 -5.27 12.42
CA PRO A 11 19.87 -6.58 13.06
C PRO A 11 21.32 -6.76 13.53
N GLN A 12 21.48 -7.23 14.78
CA GLN A 12 22.78 -7.32 15.48
C GLN A 12 23.73 -8.38 14.89
N ASP A 13 23.19 -9.47 14.32
CA ASP A 13 23.96 -10.62 13.79
C ASP A 13 23.93 -10.72 12.27
N SER A 14 23.65 -9.63 11.57
CA SER A 14 23.67 -9.64 10.11
C SER A 14 25.12 -9.72 9.61
N VAL A 15 25.60 -10.95 9.39
CA VAL A 15 26.78 -11.19 8.56
C VAL A 15 26.55 -10.41 7.27
N PRO A 16 27.42 -9.46 6.89
CA PRO A 16 27.31 -8.82 5.60
C PRO A 16 27.38 -9.94 4.58
N GLN A 17 26.26 -10.29 3.96
CA GLN A 17 26.33 -11.05 2.73
C GLN A 17 27.12 -10.14 1.80
N GLU A 18 28.36 -10.50 1.51
CA GLU A 18 29.22 -9.90 0.49
C GLU A 18 28.54 -10.07 -0.88
N THR A 19 27.41 -9.41 -1.07
CA THR A 19 26.92 -9.11 -2.39
C THR A 19 27.84 -8.02 -2.89
N LEU A 20 28.51 -8.26 -4.02
CA LEU A 20 29.39 -7.37 -4.78
C LEU A 20 28.68 -6.07 -5.24
N SER A 21 27.88 -5.46 -4.38
CA SER A 21 27.13 -4.26 -4.67
C SER A 21 28.11 -3.11 -4.75
N GLN A 22 28.22 -2.54 -5.94
CA GLN A 22 29.06 -1.39 -6.22
C GLN A 22 28.43 -0.08 -5.71
N ARG A 23 27.24 -0.14 -5.12
CA ARG A 23 26.44 1.03 -4.71
C ARG A 23 26.15 0.99 -3.21
N ASP A 24 26.10 2.18 -2.64
CA ASP A 24 25.72 2.41 -1.26
C ASP A 24 24.21 2.27 -1.11
N GLU A 25 23.76 1.22 -0.42
CA GLU A 25 22.35 0.82 -0.37
C GLU A 25 21.91 0.33 1.01
N PHE A 26 20.59 0.31 1.21
CA PHE A 26 19.93 -0.43 2.26
C PHE A 26 19.39 -1.76 1.73
N LEU A 27 19.59 -2.83 2.51
CA LEU A 27 18.83 -4.07 2.39
C LEU A 27 17.75 -4.04 3.47
N ILE A 28 16.49 -3.95 3.05
CA ILE A 28 15.37 -3.67 3.94
C ILE A 28 14.43 -4.86 3.95
N GLU A 29 14.25 -5.47 5.10
CA GLU A 29 13.32 -6.59 5.27
C GLU A 29 12.06 -6.12 5.99
N ILE A 30 10.92 -6.11 5.29
CA ILE A 30 9.65 -5.64 5.84
C ILE A 30 8.75 -6.82 6.16
N TYR A 31 8.28 -6.86 7.40
CA TYR A 31 7.30 -7.80 7.93
C TYR A 31 6.04 -7.03 8.33
N ALA A 32 4.90 -7.29 7.68
CA ALA A 32 3.64 -6.62 7.95
C ALA A 32 2.57 -7.62 8.43
N ASN A 33 2.03 -7.37 9.62
CA ASN A 33 0.96 -8.13 10.23
C ASN A 33 -0.33 -7.31 10.24
N PHE A 34 -1.45 -7.91 9.84
CA PHE A 34 -2.74 -7.25 9.84
C PHE A 34 -3.66 -7.91 10.87
N VAL A 35 -4.19 -7.09 11.77
CA VAL A 35 -5.12 -7.49 12.83
C VAL A 35 -6.46 -6.86 12.52
N TYR A 36 -7.47 -7.68 12.26
CA TYR A 36 -8.81 -7.24 11.93
C TYR A 36 -9.69 -7.36 13.17
N VAL A 37 -10.19 -6.22 13.64
CA VAL A 37 -11.06 -6.13 14.81
C VAL A 37 -12.48 -5.88 14.32
N ARG A 38 -13.42 -6.73 14.75
CA ARG A 38 -14.84 -6.54 14.46
C ARG A 38 -15.42 -5.50 15.40
N MET A 39 -16.14 -4.53 14.84
CA MET A 39 -16.95 -3.57 15.59
C MET A 39 -18.40 -4.07 15.64
N GLY A 40 -19.00 -4.13 16.83
CA GLY A 40 -20.46 -4.23 17.00
C GLY A 40 -21.03 -5.66 17.11
N SER A 41 -20.83 -6.30 18.25
CA SER A 41 -21.90 -7.11 18.84
C SER A 41 -22.25 -6.45 20.17
N ASP A 42 -23.51 -6.04 20.33
CA ASP A 42 -24.07 -5.54 21.61
C ASP A 42 -24.12 -6.64 22.70
N ASP A 43 -23.49 -7.79 22.44
CA ASP A 43 -23.36 -8.91 23.35
C ASP A 43 -22.17 -8.69 24.30
N PRO A 44 -22.39 -8.47 25.61
CA PRO A 44 -21.33 -8.28 26.59
C PRO A 44 -20.44 -9.52 26.82
N ASP A 45 -20.79 -10.66 26.22
CA ASP A 45 -20.06 -11.93 26.28
C ASP A 45 -19.32 -12.28 24.97
N SER A 46 -19.44 -11.43 23.94
CA SER A 46 -18.78 -11.63 22.66
C SER A 46 -17.36 -11.07 22.66
N SER A 47 -16.45 -11.74 23.36
CA SER A 47 -15.01 -11.55 23.15
C SER A 47 -14.64 -12.05 21.75
N SER A 48 -14.98 -11.27 20.72
CA SER A 48 -14.67 -11.58 19.34
C SER A 48 -13.16 -11.46 19.17
N ASN A 49 -12.50 -12.62 19.22
CA ASN A 49 -11.05 -12.72 19.12
C ASN A 49 -10.59 -12.05 17.80
N PRO A 50 -9.64 -11.10 17.83
CA PRO A 50 -9.19 -10.43 16.62
C PRO A 50 -8.65 -11.44 15.60
N HIS A 51 -9.05 -11.28 14.34
CA HIS A 51 -8.53 -12.11 13.26
C HIS A 51 -7.15 -11.59 12.85
N ILE A 52 -6.14 -12.46 12.84
CA ILE A 52 -4.77 -12.10 12.46
C ILE A 52 -4.50 -12.72 11.08
N SER A 53 -4.20 -11.88 10.07
CA SER A 53 -3.77 -12.41 8.77
C SER A 53 -2.36 -12.98 8.84
N PRO A 54 -1.98 -13.84 7.88
CA PRO A 54 -0.59 -14.18 7.67
C PRO A 54 0.29 -12.94 7.54
N THR A 55 1.52 -13.02 8.06
CA THR A 55 2.52 -11.97 7.91
C THR A 55 2.88 -11.81 6.44
N THR A 56 2.74 -10.61 5.90
CA THR A 56 3.31 -10.28 4.58
C THR A 56 4.79 -9.96 4.78
N TYR A 57 5.68 -10.70 4.11
CA TYR A 57 7.12 -10.47 4.13
C TYR A 57 7.63 -10.09 2.74
N LYS A 58 8.49 -9.07 2.67
CA LYS A 58 9.19 -8.73 1.42
C LYS A 58 10.52 -8.01 1.68
N PRO A 59 11.62 -8.42 1.01
CA PRO A 59 12.88 -7.69 1.01
C PRO A 59 12.93 -6.61 -0.09
N PHE A 60 13.63 -5.52 0.18
CA PHE A 60 13.84 -4.40 -0.73
C PHE A 60 15.30 -3.98 -0.75
N ARG A 61 15.75 -3.48 -1.91
CA ARG A 61 17.05 -2.81 -2.06
C ARG A 61 16.83 -1.42 -2.61
N HIS A 62 17.39 -0.43 -1.92
CA HIS A 62 17.30 0.96 -2.34
C HIS A 62 18.58 1.71 -2.00
N SER A 63 18.93 2.69 -2.84
CA SER A 63 20.04 3.61 -2.58
C SER A 63 19.86 4.28 -1.21
N ARG A 64 20.97 4.43 -0.48
CA ARG A 64 21.01 5.11 0.82
C ARG A 64 20.37 6.50 0.75
N ASP A 65 20.66 7.24 -0.31
CA ASP A 65 20.15 8.60 -0.51
C ASP A 65 18.63 8.65 -0.64
N HIS A 66 18.02 7.66 -1.30
CA HIS A 66 16.57 7.63 -1.50
C HIS A 66 15.81 7.50 -0.19
N LEU A 67 16.37 6.79 0.81
CA LEU A 67 15.75 6.63 2.12
C LEU A 67 16.06 7.78 3.10
N ILE A 68 17.24 8.39 3.01
CA ILE A 68 17.72 9.38 4.00
C ILE A 68 17.31 10.81 3.65
N ARG A 69 17.14 11.13 2.37
CA ARG A 69 16.79 12.48 1.90
C ARG A 69 15.29 12.72 2.04
N ASP A 70 14.91 13.83 2.67
CA ASP A 70 13.51 14.20 2.90
C ASP A 70 12.70 14.31 1.60
N ALA A 71 13.32 14.77 0.52
CA ALA A 71 12.66 14.95 -0.78
C ALA A 71 12.21 13.65 -1.45
N THR A 72 12.85 12.51 -1.14
CA THR A 72 12.61 11.24 -1.84
C THR A 72 12.08 10.14 -0.92
N SER A 73 12.40 10.21 0.38
CA SER A 73 12.11 9.17 1.36
C SER A 73 10.63 8.80 1.41
N TRP A 74 9.75 9.79 1.30
CA TRP A 74 8.31 9.57 1.28
C TRP A 74 7.88 8.63 0.15
N SER A 75 8.20 8.99 -1.10
CA SER A 75 7.78 8.21 -2.27
C SER A 75 8.36 6.80 -2.28
N THR A 76 9.63 6.66 -1.86
CA THR A 76 10.30 5.36 -1.80
C THR A 76 9.68 4.48 -0.73
N ILE A 77 9.51 4.98 0.50
CA ILE A 77 8.97 4.19 1.60
C ILE A 77 7.49 3.90 1.38
N SER A 78 6.69 4.86 0.89
CA SER A 78 5.29 4.63 0.53
C SER A 78 5.15 3.52 -0.51
N SER A 79 6.01 3.49 -1.53
CA SER A 79 6.02 2.42 -2.53
C SER A 79 6.32 1.04 -1.91
N MET A 80 7.29 0.95 -0.98
CA MET A 80 7.60 -0.30 -0.28
C MET A 80 6.42 -0.76 0.59
N LEU A 81 5.82 0.16 1.35
CA LEU A 81 4.68 -0.12 2.22
C LEU A 81 3.45 -0.60 1.44
N SER A 82 3.17 0.01 0.28
CA SER A 82 2.09 -0.44 -0.60
C SER A 82 2.33 -1.85 -1.16
N GLN A 83 3.59 -2.22 -1.44
CA GLN A 83 3.94 -3.57 -1.90
C GLN A 83 3.79 -4.66 -0.83
N VAL A 84 3.71 -4.28 0.45
CA VAL A 84 3.37 -5.19 1.56
C VAL A 84 1.94 -4.98 2.07
N ASN A 85 1.07 -4.36 1.25
CA ASN A 85 -0.36 -4.14 1.50
C ASN A 85 -0.69 -3.21 2.68
N VAL A 86 0.24 -2.35 3.12
CA VAL A 86 -0.05 -1.36 4.18
C VAL A 86 -0.92 -0.24 3.61
N PRO A 87 -2.12 0.02 4.16
CA PRO A 87 -3.03 1.04 3.65
C PRO A 87 -2.45 2.46 3.72
N TYR A 88 -2.67 3.26 2.66
CA TYR A 88 -2.12 4.62 2.53
C TYR A 88 -2.42 5.55 3.72
N HIS A 89 -3.60 5.46 4.35
CA HIS A 89 -3.96 6.29 5.50
C HIS A 89 -3.12 6.00 6.75
N VAL A 90 -2.54 4.79 6.85
CA VAL A 90 -1.68 4.37 7.98
C VAL A 90 -0.20 4.69 7.70
N GLN A 91 0.19 4.82 6.42
CA GLN A 91 1.58 4.99 6.01
C GLN A 91 2.32 6.20 6.62
N PRO A 92 1.73 7.40 6.85
CA PRO A 92 2.49 8.58 7.28
C PRO A 92 3.35 8.36 8.54
N LEU A 93 2.79 7.68 9.55
CA LEU A 93 3.51 7.38 10.79
C LEU A 93 4.64 6.37 10.58
N MET A 94 4.43 5.39 9.71
CA MET A 94 5.40 4.34 9.39
C MET A 94 6.54 4.89 8.54
N ILE A 95 6.22 5.73 7.55
CA ILE A 95 7.20 6.42 6.71
C ILE A 95 8.16 7.23 7.57
N ARG A 96 7.64 8.03 8.50
CA ARG A 96 8.48 8.83 9.42
C ARG A 96 9.44 7.96 10.22
N LYS A 97 8.93 6.87 10.84
CA LYS A 97 9.76 5.97 11.66
C LYS A 97 10.84 5.24 10.86
N ILE A 98 10.49 4.71 9.68
CA ILE A 98 11.43 4.02 8.80
C ILE A 98 12.52 4.98 8.34
N HIS A 99 12.14 6.20 7.96
CA HIS A 99 13.07 7.24 7.55
C HIS A 99 14.04 7.67 8.67
N GLU A 100 13.52 7.88 9.89
CA GLU A 100 14.36 8.21 11.06
C GLU A 100 15.33 7.09 11.41
N ALA A 101 14.86 5.83 11.39
CA ALA A 101 15.70 4.67 11.61
C ALA A 101 16.80 4.55 10.53
N ALA A 102 16.44 4.70 9.25
CA ALA A 102 17.42 4.68 8.16
C ALA A 102 18.50 5.75 8.34
N ARG A 103 18.12 6.98 8.70
CA ARG A 103 19.07 8.07 8.98
C ARG A 103 19.98 7.74 10.18
N SER A 104 19.40 7.21 11.26
CA SER A 104 20.17 6.82 12.44
C SER A 104 21.18 5.71 12.11
N ILE A 105 20.76 4.69 11.37
CA ILE A 105 21.61 3.56 10.96
C ILE A 105 22.75 4.05 10.05
N ALA A 106 22.43 4.85 9.03
CA ALA A 106 23.45 5.37 8.11
C ALA A 106 24.49 6.29 8.77
N ASN A 107 24.08 7.03 9.81
CA ASN A 107 24.98 7.95 10.51
C ASN A 107 25.77 7.29 11.66
N ALA A 108 25.49 6.02 11.98
CA ALA A 108 26.21 5.31 13.03
C ALA A 108 27.67 5.04 12.62
N SER A 109 28.63 5.32 13.51
CA SER A 109 30.05 5.18 13.19
C SER A 109 30.48 3.77 12.80
N VAL A 110 29.82 2.76 13.37
CA VAL A 110 30.05 1.33 13.05
C VAL A 110 29.69 0.99 11.60
N ASN A 111 28.86 1.80 10.95
CA ASN A 111 28.33 1.55 9.61
C ASN A 111 29.05 2.33 8.51
N LYS A 112 30.08 3.12 8.84
CA LYS A 112 30.75 4.04 7.88
C LYS A 112 31.35 3.32 6.67
N ASP A 113 31.95 2.16 6.90
CA ASP A 113 32.66 1.40 5.85
C ASP A 113 31.76 0.35 5.17
N LEU A 114 30.53 0.17 5.67
CA LEU A 114 29.60 -0.80 5.12
C LEU A 114 28.89 -0.21 3.90
N ARG A 115 28.96 -0.90 2.76
CA ARG A 115 28.23 -0.53 1.53
C ARG A 115 26.74 -0.84 1.61
N THR A 116 26.42 -1.98 2.20
CA THR A 116 25.04 -2.44 2.38
C THR A 116 24.68 -2.33 3.86
N LEU A 117 23.66 -1.55 4.16
CA LEU A 117 23.13 -1.40 5.51
C LEU A 117 21.86 -2.25 5.67
N PRO A 118 21.87 -3.27 6.54
CA PRO A 118 20.68 -4.05 6.80
C PRO A 118 19.72 -3.27 7.70
N MET A 119 18.43 -3.28 7.37
CA MET A 119 17.37 -2.71 8.19
C MET A 119 16.18 -3.66 8.19
N VAL A 120 15.71 -4.02 9.38
CA VAL A 120 14.47 -4.79 9.54
C VAL A 120 13.37 -3.83 9.95
N VAL A 121 12.18 -4.00 9.36
CA VAL A 121 10.99 -3.22 9.65
C VAL A 121 9.85 -4.18 10.01
N SER A 122 9.33 -4.07 11.23
CA SER A 122 8.15 -4.80 11.69
C SER A 122 6.96 -3.86 11.81
N ILE A 123 5.86 -4.23 11.20
CA ILE A 123 4.65 -3.45 11.09
C ILE A 123 3.47 -4.26 11.61
N ARG A 124 2.65 -3.65 12.45
CA ARG A 124 1.33 -4.13 12.83
C ARG A 124 0.29 -3.09 12.42
N VAL A 125 -0.59 -3.47 11.51
CA VAL A 125 -1.74 -2.67 11.10
C VAL A 125 -2.99 -3.24 11.77
N VAL A 126 -3.72 -2.43 12.52
CA VAL A 126 -5.03 -2.79 13.05
C VAL A 126 -6.09 -2.20 12.13
N GLN A 127 -6.96 -3.02 11.56
CA GLN A 127 -8.06 -2.56 10.71
C GLN A 127 -9.38 -2.90 11.40
N GLU A 128 -10.24 -1.89 11.53
CA GLU A 128 -11.60 -2.09 12.01
C GLU A 128 -12.46 -2.50 10.83
N VAL A 129 -13.08 -3.69 10.94
CA VAL A 129 -14.00 -4.20 9.92
C VAL A 129 -15.43 -4.06 10.43
N PRO A 130 -16.35 -3.48 9.63
CA PRO A 130 -17.79 -3.54 9.90
C PRO A 130 -18.24 -5.00 10.02
N GLY A 131 -19.16 -5.28 10.93
CA GLY A 131 -19.54 -6.63 11.38
C GLY A 131 -20.14 -7.62 10.37
N GLU A 132 -20.01 -7.41 9.06
CA GLU A 132 -20.55 -8.32 8.05
C GLU A 132 -19.46 -8.96 7.18
N THR A 133 -19.31 -10.28 7.34
CA THR A 133 -18.46 -11.23 6.61
C THR A 133 -16.93 -11.09 6.75
N LEU A 134 -16.30 -11.97 7.54
CA LEU A 134 -14.87 -12.23 7.43
C LEU A 134 -14.59 -13.20 6.26
N PRO A 135 -13.46 -13.05 5.55
CA PRO A 135 -12.91 -14.13 4.75
C PRO A 135 -12.31 -15.20 5.69
N VAL A 136 -12.85 -16.42 5.62
CA VAL A 136 -12.33 -17.61 6.33
C VAL A 136 -10.99 -18.07 5.72
N PRO A 137 -9.97 -18.45 6.53
CA PRO A 137 -8.73 -18.98 6.01
C PRO A 137 -8.76 -20.52 5.80
N GLU A 138 -8.36 -20.91 4.58
CA GLU A 138 -7.64 -22.14 4.16
C GLU A 138 -8.28 -23.53 4.37
N VAL A 139 -8.88 -24.10 3.31
CA VAL A 139 -8.44 -25.35 2.62
C VAL A 139 -9.37 -25.68 1.44
N GLN A 140 -8.88 -25.50 0.21
CA GLN A 140 -8.91 -26.49 -0.89
C GLN A 140 -8.52 -25.79 -2.18
N ALA A 141 -7.35 -26.17 -2.67
CA ALA A 141 -6.94 -25.93 -4.04
C ALA A 141 -7.81 -26.77 -4.98
N GLU A 142 -7.97 -26.21 -6.18
CA GLU A 142 -8.43 -26.82 -7.43
C GLU A 142 -9.95 -26.91 -7.71
N LEU A 143 -10.32 -25.96 -8.57
CA LEU A 143 -11.14 -26.10 -9.78
C LEU A 143 -12.54 -25.47 -9.72
N MET A 144 -12.75 -24.61 -10.73
CA MET A 144 -14.01 -24.05 -11.23
C MET A 144 -14.44 -22.71 -10.60
N SER A 145 -14.00 -21.66 -11.29
CA SER A 145 -14.81 -20.53 -11.78
C SER A 145 -16.16 -20.23 -11.12
N VAL A 146 -16.35 -18.92 -10.93
CA VAL A 146 -17.55 -18.10 -10.74
C VAL A 146 -17.97 -17.73 -9.29
N HIS A 147 -17.95 -16.40 -9.07
CA HIS A 147 -18.56 -15.56 -8.01
C HIS A 147 -17.82 -15.31 -6.68
N ALA A 148 -17.25 -14.09 -6.56
CA ALA A 148 -17.24 -13.35 -5.29
C ALA A 148 -17.29 -11.84 -5.56
N SER A 149 -18.46 -11.28 -5.29
CA SER A 149 -18.96 -9.95 -5.61
C SER A 149 -18.34 -8.87 -4.72
N GLY A 150 -17.52 -8.00 -5.31
CA GLY A 150 -17.39 -6.61 -4.85
C GLY A 150 -18.41 -5.75 -5.62
N SER A 151 -19.70 -6.04 -5.46
CA SER A 151 -20.77 -5.44 -6.26
C SER A 151 -21.56 -4.44 -5.45
N GLY A 152 -20.91 -3.34 -5.09
CA GLY A 152 -21.62 -2.09 -4.88
C GLY A 152 -21.15 -1.10 -5.93
N ALA A 153 -22.11 -0.44 -6.58
CA ALA A 153 -21.81 0.75 -7.36
C ALA A 153 -21.24 1.82 -6.41
N ALA A 154 -20.34 2.66 -6.91
CA ALA A 154 -20.07 3.91 -6.21
C ALA A 154 -21.35 4.76 -6.17
N SER A 155 -21.53 5.55 -5.12
CA SER A 155 -22.65 6.48 -5.03
C SER A 155 -22.63 7.43 -6.22
N TRP A 156 -23.81 7.82 -6.73
CA TRP A 156 -23.90 8.76 -7.84
C TRP A 156 -23.21 10.09 -7.53
N SER A 157 -23.33 10.58 -6.28
CA SER A 157 -22.60 11.76 -5.78
C SER A 157 -21.09 11.58 -5.85
N SER A 158 -20.57 10.39 -5.51
CA SER A 158 -19.14 10.07 -5.58
C SER A 158 -18.63 10.09 -7.02
N ILE A 159 -19.44 9.61 -7.96
CA ILE A 159 -19.10 9.58 -9.39
C ILE A 159 -19.09 11.00 -9.96
N GLN A 160 -20.10 11.83 -9.65
CA GLN A 160 -20.18 13.21 -10.15
C GLN A 160 -19.13 14.15 -9.55
N ALA A 161 -18.65 13.85 -8.34
CA ALA A 161 -17.63 14.66 -7.66
C ALA A 161 -16.19 14.42 -8.16
N LEU A 162 -15.99 13.51 -9.12
CA LEU A 162 -14.66 13.22 -9.65
C LEU A 162 -14.07 14.43 -10.39
N GLU A 163 -12.78 14.64 -10.20
CA GLU A 163 -12.07 15.78 -10.79
C GLU A 163 -11.93 15.60 -12.31
N LYS A 164 -12.38 16.59 -13.09
CA LYS A 164 -12.12 16.66 -14.53
C LYS A 164 -10.80 17.37 -14.78
N VAL A 165 -9.91 16.72 -15.53
CA VAL A 165 -8.53 17.15 -15.72
C VAL A 165 -8.21 17.20 -17.19
N LYS A 166 -7.53 18.27 -17.64
CA LYS A 166 -7.04 18.35 -19.02
C LYS A 166 -5.70 17.63 -19.13
N VAL A 167 -5.59 16.71 -20.08
CA VAL A 167 -4.34 15.99 -20.32
C VAL A 167 -3.32 16.93 -20.95
N GLY A 168 -2.23 17.20 -20.24
CA GLY A 168 -1.12 18.04 -20.70
C GLY A 168 -0.20 17.32 -21.70
N GLY A 169 0.46 18.08 -22.57
CA GLY A 169 1.46 17.53 -23.50
C GLY A 169 2.76 17.19 -22.76
N GLY A 170 2.88 15.95 -22.29
CA GLY A 170 4.09 15.50 -21.60
C GLY A 170 4.15 14.00 -21.28
N SER A 171 3.00 13.31 -21.25
CA SER A 171 2.92 11.86 -21.03
C SER A 171 1.79 11.23 -21.84
N GLU A 172 2.05 10.11 -22.51
CA GLU A 172 1.01 9.29 -23.13
C GLU A 172 0.20 8.57 -22.04
N GLU A 173 -0.86 9.22 -21.53
CA GLU A 173 -1.80 8.58 -20.60
C GLU A 173 -2.66 7.56 -21.35
N LYS A 174 -2.80 6.34 -20.79
CA LYS A 174 -3.61 5.25 -21.36
C LYS A 174 -4.75 4.90 -20.42
N CYS A 175 -5.96 4.79 -20.95
CA CYS A 175 -7.11 4.30 -20.21
C CYS A 175 -7.09 2.77 -20.21
N VAL A 176 -6.93 2.15 -19.04
CA VAL A 176 -6.89 0.67 -18.95
C VAL A 176 -8.24 -0.02 -19.10
N ILE A 177 -9.34 0.75 -19.17
CA ILE A 177 -10.69 0.21 -19.36
C ILE A 177 -10.92 -0.11 -20.84
N CYS A 178 -10.63 0.83 -21.73
CA CYS A 178 -10.73 0.65 -23.18
C CYS A 178 -9.42 0.25 -23.85
N LEU A 179 -8.31 0.28 -23.11
CA LEU A 179 -6.94 0.02 -23.58
C LEU A 179 -6.43 1.02 -24.64
N ASP A 180 -7.07 2.19 -24.73
CA ASP A 180 -6.74 3.24 -25.69
C ASP A 180 -6.11 4.47 -25.01
N ARG A 181 -5.49 5.33 -25.82
CA ARG A 181 -4.83 6.57 -25.39
C ARG A 181 -5.88 7.61 -24.97
N ILE A 182 -5.57 8.37 -23.93
CA ILE A 182 -6.30 9.59 -23.58
C ILE A 182 -5.63 10.73 -24.36
N MET A 183 -6.40 11.40 -25.23
CA MET A 183 -5.83 12.39 -26.14
C MET A 183 -5.31 13.62 -25.38
N VAL A 184 -4.14 14.12 -25.78
CA VAL A 184 -3.63 15.39 -25.25
C VAL A 184 -4.62 16.50 -25.57
N GLY A 185 -4.98 17.29 -24.57
CA GLY A 185 -5.99 18.35 -24.68
C GLY A 185 -7.44 17.87 -24.49
N SER A 186 -7.72 16.56 -24.42
CA SER A 186 -9.04 16.06 -24.04
C SER A 186 -9.24 16.08 -22.52
N GLU A 187 -10.50 16.08 -22.10
CA GLU A 187 -10.87 15.93 -20.68
C GLU A 187 -10.76 14.46 -20.26
N ALA A 188 -10.03 14.22 -19.19
CA ALA A 188 -9.98 12.96 -18.48
C ALA A 188 -10.65 13.12 -17.11
N VAL A 189 -11.05 12.00 -16.51
CA VAL A 189 -11.57 11.97 -15.14
C VAL A 189 -10.52 11.33 -14.25
N ARG A 190 -10.18 12.04 -13.17
CA ARG A 190 -9.18 11.62 -12.19
C ARG A 190 -9.84 11.07 -10.94
N MET A 191 -9.44 9.86 -10.58
CA MET A 191 -9.80 9.23 -9.32
C MET A 191 -9.06 9.90 -8.14
N PRO A 192 -9.54 9.78 -6.89
CA PRO A 192 -8.83 10.29 -5.72
C PRO A 192 -7.44 9.66 -5.50
N CYS A 193 -7.20 8.49 -6.11
CA CYS A 193 -5.90 7.84 -6.17
C CYS A 193 -4.98 8.34 -7.32
N LEU A 194 -5.36 9.43 -7.98
CA LEU A 194 -4.63 10.11 -9.06
C LEU A 194 -4.52 9.36 -10.40
N HIS A 195 -5.26 8.26 -10.57
CA HIS A 195 -5.36 7.57 -11.85
C HIS A 195 -6.40 8.23 -12.77
N ASN A 196 -6.06 8.36 -14.05
CA ASN A 196 -6.88 9.03 -15.06
C ASN A 196 -7.53 8.04 -16.03
N TYR A 197 -8.75 8.35 -16.46
CA TYR A 197 -9.54 7.55 -17.39
C TYR A 197 -10.35 8.46 -18.31
N HIS A 198 -10.85 7.92 -19.43
CA HIS A 198 -11.95 8.60 -20.13
C HIS A 198 -13.18 8.67 -19.21
N GLU A 199 -13.92 9.78 -19.26
CA GLU A 199 -15.11 10.01 -18.43
C GLU A 199 -16.11 8.87 -18.54
N GLU A 200 -16.53 8.53 -19.76
CA GLU A 200 -17.49 7.46 -20.00
C GLU A 200 -17.00 6.10 -19.48
N CYS A 201 -15.70 5.83 -19.63
CA CYS A 201 -15.11 4.56 -19.21
C CYS A 201 -15.19 4.40 -17.69
N ILE A 202 -14.73 5.40 -16.92
CA ILE A 202 -14.70 5.30 -15.47
C ILE A 202 -16.09 5.42 -14.85
N VAL A 203 -16.99 6.23 -15.43
CA VAL A 203 -18.38 6.32 -14.97
C VAL A 203 -19.09 4.98 -15.14
N ASN A 204 -19.01 4.34 -16.31
CA ASN A 204 -19.62 3.03 -16.57
C ASN A 204 -18.99 1.90 -15.73
N TRP A 205 -17.72 2.04 -15.36
CA TRP A 205 -17.07 1.12 -14.43
C TRP A 205 -17.60 1.32 -13.00
N LEU A 206 -17.65 2.57 -12.52
CA LEU A 206 -18.03 2.90 -11.15
C LEU A 206 -19.51 2.63 -10.84
N GLN A 207 -20.37 2.62 -11.86
CA GLN A 207 -21.75 2.14 -11.73
C GLN A 207 -21.87 0.64 -11.43
N ARG A 208 -20.80 -0.14 -11.63
CA ARG A 208 -20.77 -1.59 -11.42
C ARG A 208 -19.80 -2.03 -10.33
N SER A 209 -18.80 -1.20 -10.03
CA SER A 209 -17.80 -1.46 -9.01
C SER A 209 -17.30 -0.16 -8.41
N ASN A 210 -17.33 -0.01 -7.10
CA ASN A 210 -16.78 1.15 -6.43
C ASN A 210 -15.23 1.19 -6.41
N LEU A 211 -14.53 0.29 -7.10
CA LEU A 211 -13.07 0.19 -7.04
C LEU A 211 -12.40 0.79 -8.27
N CYS A 212 -11.28 1.48 -8.07
CA CYS A 212 -10.40 1.91 -9.15
C CYS A 212 -9.88 0.70 -9.97
N PRO A 213 -10.02 0.69 -11.31
CA PRO A 213 -9.55 -0.40 -12.16
C PRO A 213 -8.04 -0.69 -12.06
N LEU A 214 -7.23 0.31 -11.72
CA LEU A 214 -5.76 0.18 -11.66
C LEU A 214 -5.26 -0.30 -10.31
N CYS A 215 -5.67 0.38 -9.23
CA CYS A 215 -5.10 0.18 -7.90
C CYS A 215 -6.11 -0.29 -6.85
N ARG A 216 -7.36 -0.55 -7.25
CA ARG A 216 -8.46 -0.97 -6.37
C ARG A 216 -8.77 -0.01 -5.23
N PHE A 217 -8.40 1.27 -5.36
CA PHE A 217 -8.82 2.32 -4.43
C PHE A 217 -10.36 2.37 -4.36
N PRO A 218 -10.96 2.29 -3.16
CA PRO A 218 -12.41 2.26 -3.00
C PRO A 218 -13.02 3.67 -3.05
N MET A 219 -14.14 3.79 -3.74
CA MET A 219 -15.03 4.94 -3.76
C MET A 219 -16.17 4.73 -2.77
N PRO A 220 -16.72 5.81 -2.18
CA PRO A 220 -17.90 5.70 -1.33
C PRO A 220 -19.09 5.16 -2.14
N MET A 221 -19.77 4.15 -1.59
CA MET A 221 -20.98 3.51 -2.12
C MET A 221 -22.24 4.24 -1.63
#